data_AF-K2DVH2-F1
#
_entry.id   AF-K2DVH2-F1
#
_cell.length_a   1.000
_cell.length_b   1.000
_cell.length_c   1.000
_cell.angle_alpha   90.00
_cell.angle_beta   90.00
_cell.angle_gamma   90.00
#
_symmetry.space_group_name_H-M   'P 1'
#
loop_
_entity.id
_entity.type
_entity.pdbx_description
1 polymer ?
#
loop_
_entity_poly.entity_id
_entity_poly.type
_entity_poly.pdbx_seq_one_letter_code
_entity_poly.pdbx_strand_id
1 'polypeptide(L)'
;MLWNDVIKEVMKRKANGQKTNLLSDEDSEDAYAKTKENKRNRTRHLAAYGLGEQYGTIYFTKREAECMVLLLKGKTINGVATILKLSPRTVEYYIKNMKTKVGCRTKFELIDLVYASDFIKNAGFQV
;
A
#
# COMPACT_ATOMS: atom_id res chain seq x y z
N MET A 1 5.72 -42.76 -11.48
CA MET A 1 4.36 -42.44 -11.95
C MET A 1 3.44 -42.31 -10.76
N LEU A 2 3.36 -41.13 -10.14
CA LEU A 2 2.49 -40.87 -8.97
C LEU A 2 1.65 -39.60 -9.19
N TRP A 3 2.21 -38.63 -9.93
CA TRP A 3 1.56 -37.38 -10.29
C TRP A 3 0.32 -37.55 -11.18
N ASN A 4 0.36 -38.49 -12.13
CA ASN A 4 -0.78 -38.71 -13.03
C ASN A 4 -2.00 -39.28 -12.28
N ASP A 5 -1.79 -40.09 -11.25
CA ASP A 5 -2.87 -40.62 -10.41
C ASP A 5 -3.44 -39.58 -9.47
N VAL A 6 -2.58 -38.70 -8.92
CA VAL A 6 -3.04 -37.54 -8.14
C VAL A 6 -3.92 -36.62 -9.00
N ILE A 7 -3.53 -36.36 -10.24
CA ILE A 7 -4.32 -35.51 -11.15
C ILE A 7 -5.67 -36.17 -11.48
N LYS A 8 -5.70 -37.48 -11.78
CA LYS A 8 -6.96 -38.20 -12.03
C LYS A 8 -7.88 -38.17 -10.81
N GLU A 9 -7.33 -38.34 -9.62
CA GLU A 9 -8.10 -38.31 -8.37
C GLU A 9 -8.67 -36.90 -8.09
N VAL A 10 -7.88 -35.85 -8.33
CA VAL A 10 -8.35 -34.45 -8.22
C VAL A 10 -9.46 -34.15 -9.24
N MET A 11 -9.33 -34.62 -10.48
CA MET A 11 -10.37 -34.47 -11.51
C MET A 11 -11.65 -35.20 -11.14
N LYS A 12 -11.56 -36.42 -10.57
CA LYS A 12 -12.73 -37.18 -10.10
C LYS A 12 -13.48 -36.47 -8.97
N ARG A 13 -12.77 -35.80 -8.05
CA ARG A 13 -13.37 -35.00 -6.97
C ARG A 13 -14.11 -33.77 -7.50
N LYS A 14 -13.59 -33.13 -8.56
CA LYS A 14 -14.26 -31.99 -9.23
C LYS A 14 -15.59 -32.40 -9.87
N ALA A 15 -15.64 -33.57 -10.53
CA ALA A 15 -16.87 -34.10 -11.14
C ALA A 15 -17.96 -34.45 -10.10
N ASN A 16 -17.55 -34.84 -8.89
CA ASN A 16 -18.44 -35.12 -7.76
C ASN A 16 -18.87 -33.86 -6.98
N GLY A 17 -18.62 -32.66 -7.52
CA GLY A 17 -19.07 -31.39 -6.92
C GLY A 17 -18.25 -30.91 -5.71
N GLN A 18 -17.12 -31.56 -5.39
CA GLN A 18 -16.22 -31.07 -4.36
C GLN A 18 -15.35 -29.94 -4.93
N LYS A 19 -15.52 -28.72 -4.41
CA LYS A 19 -14.70 -27.57 -4.78
C LYS A 19 -13.25 -27.79 -4.33
N THR A 20 -12.37 -28.03 -5.29
CA THR A 20 -10.93 -27.88 -5.09
C THR A 20 -10.58 -26.41 -5.38
N ASN A 21 -9.73 -25.80 -4.55
CA ASN A 21 -9.21 -24.43 -4.77
C ASN A 21 -8.16 -24.42 -5.90
N LEU A 22 -8.44 -25.11 -7.01
CA LEU A 22 -7.62 -25.14 -8.20
C LEU A 22 -8.40 -24.42 -9.29
N LEU A 23 -7.85 -23.28 -9.74
CA LEU A 23 -8.44 -22.34 -10.69
C LEU A 23 -9.39 -23.04 -11.67
N SER A 24 -10.67 -22.73 -11.57
CA SER A 24 -11.68 -23.02 -12.57
C SER A 24 -11.40 -22.13 -13.78
N ASP A 25 -11.12 -22.75 -14.94
CA ASP A 25 -11.01 -22.07 -16.23
C ASP A 25 -12.33 -21.39 -16.69
N GLU A 26 -13.41 -21.52 -15.91
CA GLU A 26 -14.75 -21.01 -16.22
C GLU A 26 -15.17 -19.78 -15.38
N ASP A 27 -14.28 -19.16 -14.61
CA ASP A 27 -14.53 -17.86 -13.97
C ASP A 27 -13.91 -16.70 -14.78
N SER A 28 -14.11 -16.75 -16.09
CA SER A 28 -13.72 -15.75 -17.07
C SER A 28 -14.65 -14.53 -17.01
N GLU A 29 -14.27 -13.52 -16.21
CA GLU A 29 -14.31 -12.07 -16.53
C GLU A 29 -14.04 -11.22 -15.27
N ASP A 30 -14.59 -11.61 -14.11
CA ASP A 30 -14.54 -10.81 -12.88
C ASP A 30 -13.18 -10.80 -12.17
N ALA A 31 -12.41 -11.90 -12.26
CA ALA A 31 -11.06 -11.97 -11.66
C ALA A 31 -10.01 -11.21 -12.48
N TYR A 32 -10.19 -11.15 -13.82
CA TYR A 32 -9.27 -10.45 -14.72
C TYR A 32 -9.46 -8.92 -14.64
N ALA A 33 -10.71 -8.46 -14.51
CA ALA A 33 -11.04 -7.04 -14.30
C ALA A 33 -10.43 -6.48 -12.98
N LYS A 34 -10.52 -7.24 -11.87
CA LYS A 34 -9.91 -6.89 -10.57
C LYS A 34 -8.39 -6.67 -10.66
N THR A 35 -7.71 -7.44 -11.51
CA THR A 35 -6.26 -7.35 -11.70
C THR A 35 -5.86 -6.06 -12.45
N LYS A 36 -6.66 -5.65 -13.45
CA LYS A 36 -6.44 -4.42 -14.24
C LYS A 36 -6.80 -3.15 -13.46
N GLU A 37 -7.86 -3.20 -12.64
CA GLU A 37 -8.28 -2.11 -11.75
C GLU A 37 -7.22 -1.85 -10.66
N ASN A 38 -6.64 -2.91 -10.08
CA ASN A 38 -5.51 -2.79 -9.14
C ASN A 38 -4.26 -2.14 -9.76
N LYS A 39 -4.02 -2.32 -11.07
CA LYS A 39 -2.90 -1.68 -11.76
C LYS A 39 -3.15 -0.17 -11.93
N ARG A 40 -4.37 0.20 -12.35
CA ARG A 40 -4.80 1.61 -12.54
C ARG A 40 -4.88 2.38 -11.21
N ASN A 41 -5.34 1.73 -10.14
CA ASN A 41 -5.38 2.32 -8.80
C ASN A 41 -3.99 2.56 -8.22
N ARG A 42 -3.03 1.66 -8.46
CA ARG A 42 -1.60 1.90 -8.13
C ARG A 42 -1.09 3.17 -8.83
N THR A 43 -1.29 3.31 -10.14
CA THR A 43 -0.80 4.48 -10.90
C THR A 43 -1.34 5.81 -10.34
N ARG A 44 -2.59 5.85 -9.89
CA ARG A 44 -3.20 7.05 -9.30
C ARG A 44 -2.64 7.38 -7.91
N HIS A 45 -2.39 6.36 -7.09
CA HIS A 45 -1.77 6.57 -5.77
C HIS A 45 -0.31 7.05 -5.85
N LEU A 46 0.44 6.59 -6.87
CA LEU A 46 1.78 7.10 -7.16
C LEU A 46 1.77 8.61 -7.45
N ALA A 47 0.72 9.12 -8.13
CA ALA A 47 0.61 10.52 -8.49
C ALA A 47 0.21 11.44 -7.31
N ALA A 48 -0.69 10.99 -6.43
CA ALA A 48 -1.25 11.84 -5.37
C ALA A 48 -0.30 12.07 -4.18
N TYR A 49 0.54 11.09 -3.85
CA TYR A 49 1.41 11.12 -2.66
C TYR A 49 2.90 10.93 -3.03
N GLY A 50 3.26 11.31 -4.26
CA GLY A 50 4.64 11.33 -4.72
C GLY A 50 5.41 12.51 -4.15
N LEU A 51 6.72 12.31 -3.93
CA LEU A 51 7.64 13.33 -3.45
C LEU A 51 8.18 14.24 -4.58
N GLY A 52 7.77 14.01 -5.83
CA GLY A 52 8.25 14.73 -7.02
C GLY A 52 9.28 13.94 -7.82
N GLU A 53 9.65 14.45 -9.00
CA GLU A 53 10.51 13.75 -9.98
C GLU A 53 11.90 13.46 -9.41
N GLN A 54 12.41 14.33 -8.54
CA GLN A 54 13.73 14.20 -7.90
C GLN A 54 13.87 12.96 -6.99
N TYR A 55 12.76 12.39 -6.52
CA TYR A 55 12.74 11.15 -5.72
C TYR A 55 12.23 9.94 -6.53
N GLY A 56 12.13 10.08 -7.85
CA GLY A 56 11.73 9.02 -8.77
C GLY A 56 10.32 8.47 -8.50
N THR A 57 10.20 7.15 -8.39
CA THR A 57 8.91 6.45 -8.20
C THR A 57 8.54 6.25 -6.72
N ILE A 58 9.18 6.97 -5.79
CA ILE A 58 8.88 6.86 -4.37
C ILE A 58 7.59 7.61 -4.03
N TYR A 59 6.67 6.91 -3.37
CA TYR A 59 5.39 7.47 -2.92
C TYR A 59 5.03 6.97 -1.53
N PHE A 60 4.27 7.79 -0.81
CA PHE A 60 3.64 7.38 0.44
C PHE A 60 2.27 6.77 0.17
N THR A 61 1.92 5.74 0.94
CA THR A 61 0.54 5.25 0.96
C THR A 61 -0.36 6.32 1.55
N LYS A 62 -1.67 6.21 1.32
CA LYS A 62 -2.65 7.14 1.89
C LYS A 62 -2.48 7.33 3.41
N ARG A 63 -2.31 6.22 4.15
CA ARG A 63 -2.14 6.26 5.62
C ARG A 63 -0.82 6.90 6.05
N GLU A 64 0.25 6.60 5.34
CA GLU A 64 1.55 7.24 5.57
C GLU A 64 1.47 8.75 5.31
N ALA A 65 0.83 9.17 4.21
CA ALA A 65 0.63 10.57 3.88
C ALA A 65 -0.23 11.30 4.92
N GLU A 66 -1.33 10.70 5.38
CA GLU A 66 -2.16 11.22 6.48
C GLU A 66 -1.33 11.46 7.76
N CYS A 67 -0.48 10.49 8.13
CA CYS A 67 0.43 10.63 9.26
C CYS A 67 1.45 11.77 9.02
N MET A 68 2.04 11.83 7.82
CA MET A 68 3.03 12.84 7.47
C MET A 68 2.46 14.26 7.55
N VAL A 69 1.25 14.49 7.04
CA VAL A 69 0.59 15.80 7.10
C VAL A 69 0.40 16.25 8.55
N LEU A 70 -0.05 15.36 9.43
CA LEU A 70 -0.22 15.70 10.85
C LEU A 70 1.12 15.95 11.56
N LEU A 71 2.19 15.24 11.17
CA LEU A 71 3.54 15.50 11.67
C LEU A 71 4.07 16.86 11.20
N LEU A 72 3.82 17.25 9.94
CA LEU A 72 4.17 18.59 9.41
C LEU A 72 3.40 19.70 10.15
N LYS A 73 2.17 19.42 10.62
CA LYS A 73 1.39 20.31 11.50
C LYS A 73 1.88 20.32 12.95
N GLY A 74 3.02 19.70 13.25
CA GLY A 74 3.62 19.68 14.59
C GLY A 74 2.92 18.73 15.59
N LYS A 75 2.06 17.82 15.13
CA LYS A 75 1.41 16.85 16.04
C LYS A 75 2.42 15.82 16.52
N THR A 76 2.30 15.43 17.78
CA THR A 76 3.08 14.33 18.36
C THR A 76 2.53 12.99 17.86
N ILE A 77 3.30 11.90 18.00
CA ILE A 77 2.87 10.54 17.63
C ILE A 77 1.54 10.19 18.32
N ASN A 78 1.41 10.53 19.61
CA ASN A 78 0.17 10.32 20.37
C ASN A 78 -0.98 11.17 19.80
N GLY A 79 -0.72 12.44 19.47
CA GLY A 79 -1.74 13.30 18.85
C GLY A 79 -2.21 12.78 17.48
N VAL A 80 -1.27 12.33 16.64
CA VAL A 80 -1.57 11.70 15.35
C VAL A 80 -2.42 10.44 15.56
N ALA A 81 -2.04 9.60 16.53
CA ALA A 81 -2.76 8.38 16.87
C ALA A 81 -4.20 8.67 17.30
N THR A 82 -4.42 9.66 18.16
CA THR A 82 -5.76 10.10 18.57
C THR A 82 -6.58 10.62 17.39
N ILE A 83 -6.02 11.48 16.55
CA ILE A 83 -6.72 12.10 15.41
C ILE A 83 -7.12 11.04 14.37
N LEU A 84 -6.22 10.10 14.05
CA LEU A 84 -6.47 9.06 13.05
C LEU A 84 -7.15 7.81 13.62
N LYS A 85 -7.47 7.78 14.93
CA LYS A 85 -8.01 6.61 15.64
C LYS A 85 -7.13 5.36 15.47
N LEU A 86 -5.82 5.54 15.60
CA LEU A 86 -4.80 4.50 15.49
C LEU A 86 -4.12 4.28 16.85
N SER A 87 -3.37 3.18 16.97
CA SER A 87 -2.44 3.03 18.09
C SER A 87 -1.15 3.83 17.84
N PRO A 88 -0.47 4.36 18.88
CA PRO A 88 0.84 5.00 18.73
C PRO A 88 1.87 4.09 18.03
N ARG A 89 1.83 2.78 18.31
CA ARG A 89 2.67 1.77 17.64
C ARG A 89 2.43 1.72 16.14
N THR A 90 1.18 1.87 15.70
CA THR A 90 0.82 1.91 14.27
C THR A 90 1.34 3.18 13.61
N VAL A 91 1.28 4.33 14.29
CA VAL A 91 1.84 5.59 13.78
C VAL A 91 3.37 5.50 13.66
N GLU A 92 4.04 4.95 14.67
CA GLU A 92 5.48 4.68 14.62
C GLU A 92 5.86 3.78 13.46
N TYR A 93 5.06 2.74 13.22
CA TYR A 93 5.23 1.84 12.09
C TYR A 93 5.13 2.58 10.74
N TYR A 94 4.13 3.45 10.57
CA TYR A 94 4.03 4.27 9.36
C TYR A 94 5.21 5.23 9.20
N ILE A 95 5.66 5.89 10.27
CA ILE A 95 6.85 6.75 10.24
C ILE A 95 8.10 5.95 9.86
N LYS A 96 8.26 4.76 10.44
CA LYS A 96 9.38 3.85 10.12
C LYS A 96 9.36 3.48 8.64
N ASN A 97 8.21 3.11 8.09
CA ASN A 97 8.09 2.76 6.68
C ASN A 97 8.41 3.95 5.77
N MET A 98 7.91 5.14 6.08
CA MET A 98 8.25 6.36 5.33
C MET A 98 9.76 6.59 5.33
N LYS A 99 10.41 6.54 6.51
CA LYS A 99 11.86 6.65 6.63
C LYS A 99 12.60 5.61 5.79
N THR A 100 12.17 4.36 5.82
CA THR A 100 12.78 3.29 5.01
C THR A 100 12.62 3.55 3.51
N LYS A 101 11.48 4.11 3.06
CA LYS A 101 11.25 4.44 1.64
C LYS A 101 12.19 5.52 1.13
N VAL A 102 12.48 6.54 1.94
CA VAL A 102 13.33 7.68 1.55
C VAL A 102 14.78 7.56 2.03
N GLY A 103 15.11 6.55 2.83
CA GLY A 103 16.46 6.35 3.37
C GLY A 103 16.82 7.24 4.58
N CYS A 104 15.85 7.86 5.24
CA CYS A 104 16.09 8.70 6.42
C CYS A 104 16.32 7.88 7.69
N ARG A 105 17.18 8.38 8.59
CA ARG A 105 17.45 7.77 9.90
C ARG A 105 16.55 8.37 10.97
N THR A 106 16.44 9.70 10.96
CA THR A 106 15.70 10.45 11.98
C THR A 106 14.34 10.94 11.47
N LYS A 107 13.45 11.28 12.41
CA LYS A 107 12.15 11.90 12.09
C LYS A 107 12.34 13.29 11.49
N PHE A 108 13.36 14.03 11.93
CA PHE A 108 13.65 15.37 11.44
C PHE A 108 14.13 15.35 9.99
N GLU A 109 15.06 14.45 9.64
CA GLU A 109 15.46 14.24 8.24
C GLU A 109 14.28 13.94 7.31
N LEU A 110 13.33 13.12 7.77
CA LEU A 110 12.12 12.84 7.00
C LEU A 110 11.28 14.10 6.78
N ILE A 111 11.13 14.94 7.81
CA ILE A 111 10.39 16.20 7.73
C ILE A 111 11.08 17.17 6.77
N ASP A 112 12.38 17.38 6.91
CA ASP A 112 13.16 18.29 6.06
C ASP A 112 13.12 17.86 4.60
N LEU A 113 13.27 16.55 4.34
CA LEU A 113 13.14 15.99 3.00
C LEU A 113 11.76 16.25 2.39
N VAL A 114 10.70 16.00 3.17
CA VAL A 114 9.33 16.22 2.70
C VAL A 114 9.05 17.71 2.44
N TYR A 115 9.62 18.62 3.23
CA TYR A 115 9.53 20.06 2.98
C TYR A 115 10.24 20.49 1.68
N ALA A 116 11.39 19.88 1.37
CA ALA A 116 12.13 20.12 0.13
C ALA A 116 11.49 19.46 -1.11
N SER A 117 10.48 18.62 -0.92
CA SER A 117 9.82 17.83 -1.96
C SER A 117 8.53 18.49 -2.44
N ASP A 118 7.96 17.98 -3.55
CA ASP A 118 6.66 18.44 -4.04
C ASP A 118 5.47 17.82 -3.28
N PHE A 119 5.73 17.03 -2.22
CA PHE A 119 4.69 16.35 -1.45
C PHE A 119 3.62 17.31 -0.93
N ILE A 120 4.00 18.49 -0.41
CA ILE A 120 3.04 19.45 0.14
C ILE A 120 2.10 19.98 -0.96
N LYS A 121 2.63 20.20 -2.16
CA LYS A 121 1.84 20.65 -3.32
C LYS A 121 0.88 19.55 -3.79
N ASN A 122 1.37 18.30 -3.85
CA ASN A 122 0.63 17.15 -4.36
C ASN A 122 -0.43 16.63 -3.38
N ALA A 123 -0.13 16.66 -2.08
CA ALA A 123 -1.00 16.09 -1.06
C ALA A 123 -2.33 16.86 -0.91
N GLY A 124 -2.46 18.08 -1.43
CA GLY A 124 -3.72 18.82 -1.47
C GLY A 124 -4.32 19.15 -0.09
N PHE A 125 -3.57 18.92 0.99
CA PHE A 125 -3.97 19.27 2.34
C PHE A 125 -3.31 20.59 2.71
N GLN A 126 -4.08 21.68 2.76
CA GLN A 126 -3.60 22.94 3.33
C GLN A 126 -3.05 22.67 4.74
N VAL A 127 -1.75 22.94 4.90
CA VAL A 127 -1.06 22.89 6.19
C VAL A 127 -1.63 23.99 7.08
#